data_AF-A0A929TIV9-F1
#
_entry.id   AF-A0A929TIV9-F1
#
_cell.length_a   1.000
_cell.length_b   1.000
_cell.length_c   1.000
_cell.angle_alpha   90.00
_cell.angle_beta   90.00
_cell.angle_gamma   90.00
#
_symmetry.space_group_name_H-M   'P 1'
#
loop_
_entity.id
_entity.type
_entity.pdbx_description
1 polymer ?
#
loop_
_entity_poly.entity_id
_entity_poly.type
_entity_poly.pdbx_seq_one_letter_code
_entity_poly.pdbx_strand_id
1 'polypeptide(L)'
;MNSVIKGAGYILAHVPEMVIHNGTTQTTERIVNPNSEYLKQLGSHLRSYEDCVSYWPNQVYIGNATPEELAEVEFPYYDKKKEDACRYGQFGEIMPEDEFLLL
;
A
#
# COMPACT_ATOMS: atom_id res chain seq x y z
N MET A 1 -32.67 24.27 4.64
CA MET A 1 -32.13 22.92 4.93
C MET A 1 -30.65 23.00 4.66
N ASN A 2 -29.81 22.88 5.69
CA ASN A 2 -28.36 22.98 5.52
C ASN A 2 -27.82 21.59 5.20
N SER A 3 -27.03 21.49 4.13
CA SER A 3 -26.28 20.27 3.84
C SER A 3 -25.25 20.04 4.95
N VAL A 4 -25.18 18.82 5.45
CA VAL A 4 -24.19 18.39 6.45
C VAL A 4 -23.49 17.13 5.94
N ILE A 5 -22.17 17.05 6.15
CA ILE A 5 -21.40 15.83 5.87
C ILE A 5 -21.75 14.81 6.95
N LYS A 6 -22.21 13.62 6.53
CA LYS A 6 -22.58 12.51 7.42
C LYS A 6 -21.45 11.52 7.67
N GLY A 7 -20.43 11.53 6.82
CA GLY A 7 -19.27 10.66 6.92
C GLY A 7 -18.22 11.03 5.89
N ALA A 8 -17.00 10.57 6.14
CA ALA A 8 -15.88 10.61 5.23
C ALA A 8 -15.06 9.33 5.45
N GLY A 9 -14.39 8.87 4.40
CA GLY A 9 -13.48 7.75 4.45
C GLY A 9 -12.49 7.87 3.31
N TYR A 10 -11.41 7.10 3.38
CA TYR A 10 -10.38 7.06 2.34
C TYR A 10 -9.90 5.64 2.10
N ILE A 11 -9.14 5.48 1.02
CA ILE A 11 -8.49 4.22 0.68
C ILE A 11 -6.99 4.43 0.60
N LEU A 12 -6.24 3.40 0.98
CA LEU A 12 -4.84 3.21 0.63
C LEU A 12 -4.75 2.04 -0.34
N ALA A 13 -4.55 2.31 -1.63
CA ALA A 13 -4.50 1.26 -2.64
C ALA A 13 -3.08 0.67 -2.76
N HIS A 14 -2.97 -0.66 -2.67
CA HIS A 14 -1.74 -1.39 -2.98
C HIS A 14 -1.77 -1.78 -4.46
N VAL A 15 -0.98 -1.07 -5.28
CA VAL A 15 -1.01 -1.17 -6.76
C VAL A 15 0.39 -1.45 -7.34
N PRO A 16 0.99 -2.62 -7.07
CA PRO A 16 2.34 -2.95 -7.50
C PRO A 16 2.53 -2.95 -9.02
N GLU A 17 1.53 -3.34 -9.80
CA GLU A 17 1.63 -3.39 -11.27
C GLU A 17 1.72 -1.99 -11.88
N MET A 18 1.16 -0.96 -11.22
CA MET A 18 1.35 0.43 -11.67
C MET A 18 2.84 0.83 -11.67
N VAL A 19 3.65 0.30 -10.75
CA VAL A 19 5.11 0.53 -10.76
C VAL A 19 5.76 -0.15 -11.96
N ILE A 20 5.29 -1.35 -12.32
CA ILE A 20 5.87 -2.17 -13.39
C ILE A 20 5.50 -1.65 -14.78
N HIS A 21 4.27 -1.15 -14.93
CA HIS A 21 3.67 -0.85 -16.24
C HIS A 21 3.48 0.64 -16.50
N ASN A 22 3.36 1.47 -15.46
CA ASN A 22 3.06 2.90 -15.60
C ASN A 22 4.21 3.81 -15.11
N GLY A 23 5.28 3.24 -14.57
CA GLY A 23 6.48 3.98 -14.22
C GLY A 23 7.29 4.41 -15.45
N THR A 24 7.73 5.67 -15.49
CA THR A 24 8.50 6.24 -16.61
C THR A 24 9.84 5.52 -16.80
N THR A 25 10.52 5.19 -15.70
CA THR A 25 11.76 4.41 -15.70
C THR A 25 11.55 3.04 -16.32
N GLN A 26 10.52 2.30 -15.86
CA GLN A 26 10.21 0.95 -16.34
C GLN A 26 9.79 0.96 -17.81
N THR A 27 9.01 1.96 -18.21
CA THR A 27 8.59 2.15 -19.61
C THR A 27 9.79 2.41 -20.51
N THR A 28 10.67 3.33 -20.11
CA THR A 28 11.88 3.67 -20.88
C THR A 28 12.81 2.47 -20.97
N GLU A 29 13.10 1.81 -19.84
CA GLU A 29 13.98 0.65 -19.78
C GLU A 29 13.48 -0.48 -20.68
N ARG A 30 12.16 -0.71 -20.75
CA ARG A 30 11.57 -1.76 -21.59
C ARG A 30 11.75 -1.48 -23.09
N ILE A 31 11.77 -0.20 -23.48
CA ILE A 31 12.00 0.22 -24.87
C ILE A 31 13.49 0.10 -25.22
N VAL A 32 14.38 0.58 -24.36
CA VAL A 32 15.82 0.64 -24.65
C VAL A 32 16.54 -0.68 -24.39
N ASN A 33 16.03 -1.50 -23.47
CA ASN A 33 16.63 -2.75 -23.02
C ASN A 33 15.55 -3.82 -22.73
N PRO A 34 15.00 -4.48 -23.76
CA PRO A 34 13.94 -5.49 -23.61
C PRO A 34 14.29 -6.69 -22.72
N ASN A 35 15.60 -6.97 -22.52
CA ASN A 35 16.10 -8.08 -21.72
C ASN A 35 16.63 -7.65 -20.33
N SER A 36 16.29 -6.44 -19.88
CA SER A 36 16.78 -5.84 -18.64
C SER A 36 16.67 -6.76 -17.42
N GLU A 37 17.80 -7.05 -16.77
CA GLU A 37 17.84 -7.78 -15.49
C GLU A 37 17.11 -7.02 -14.39
N TYR A 38 17.15 -5.68 -14.42
CA TYR A 38 16.38 -4.85 -13.51
C TYR A 38 14.87 -5.12 -13.64
N LEU A 39 14.33 -5.14 -14.86
CA LEU A 39 12.90 -5.41 -15.06
C LEU A 39 12.51 -6.84 -14.67
N LYS A 40 13.40 -7.82 -14.88
CA LYS A 40 13.16 -9.21 -14.46
C LYS A 40 13.12 -9.36 -12.94
N GLN A 41 13.97 -8.62 -12.23
CA GLN A 41 14.05 -8.68 -10.76
C GLN A 41 13.06 -7.75 -10.07
N LEU A 42 12.49 -6.75 -10.76
CA LEU A 42 11.65 -5.73 -10.13
C LEU A 42 10.51 -6.32 -9.31
N GLY A 43 9.77 -7.30 -9.86
CA GLY A 43 8.63 -7.91 -9.18
C GLY A 43 9.00 -8.56 -7.84
N SER A 44 10.19 -9.18 -7.73
CA SER A 44 10.63 -9.80 -6.47
C SER A 44 11.04 -8.80 -5.39
N HIS A 45 11.13 -7.51 -5.73
CA HIS A 45 11.45 -6.43 -4.80
C HIS A 45 10.24 -5.59 -4.42
N LEU A 46 9.06 -5.89 -4.99
CA LEU A 46 7.81 -5.26 -4.60
C LEU A 46 7.22 -5.97 -3.38
N ARG A 47 6.56 -5.19 -2.53
CA ARG A 47 5.92 -5.69 -1.31
C ARG A 47 4.66 -6.48 -1.67
N SER A 48 4.42 -7.60 -0.99
CA SER A 48 3.16 -8.35 -1.08
C SER A 48 1.99 -7.53 -0.52
N TYR A 49 0.75 -7.92 -0.86
CA TYR A 49 -0.43 -7.28 -0.29
C TYR A 49 -0.49 -7.50 1.22
N GLU A 50 -0.16 -8.70 1.69
CA GLU A 50 -0.19 -9.08 3.10
C GLU A 50 0.83 -8.28 3.93
N ASP A 51 2.02 -8.05 3.39
CA ASP A 51 3.02 -7.18 4.03
C ASP A 51 2.57 -5.71 4.01
N CYS A 52 1.83 -5.27 2.98
CA CYS A 52 1.24 -3.94 2.95
C CYS A 52 0.16 -3.76 4.02
N VAL A 53 -0.71 -4.76 4.18
CA VAL A 53 -1.76 -4.77 5.21
C VAL A 53 -1.14 -4.78 6.60
N SER A 54 -0.17 -5.65 6.86
CA SER A 54 0.46 -5.77 8.18
C SER A 54 1.49 -4.68 8.51
N TYR A 55 1.72 -3.72 7.61
CA TYR A 55 2.63 -2.62 7.86
C TYR A 55 2.06 -1.66 8.91
N TRP A 56 2.81 -1.47 9.99
CA TRP A 56 2.41 -0.67 11.16
C TRP A 56 1.87 0.74 10.80
N PRO A 57 2.59 1.58 10.02
CA PRO A 57 2.08 2.87 9.60
C PRO A 57 0.77 2.81 8.81
N ASN A 58 0.55 1.79 7.99
CA ASN A 58 -0.70 1.66 7.23
C ASN A 58 -1.88 1.35 8.15
N GLN A 59 -1.67 0.54 9.19
CA GLN A 59 -2.69 0.22 10.19
C GLN A 59 -3.05 1.44 11.06
N VAL A 60 -2.06 2.26 11.43
CA VAL A 60 -2.34 3.56 12.07
C VAL A 60 -3.11 4.47 11.12
N TYR A 61 -2.71 4.51 9.84
CA TYR A 61 -3.35 5.35 8.84
C TYR A 61 -4.84 5.02 8.69
N ILE A 62 -5.26 3.75 8.69
CA ILE A 62 -6.68 3.38 8.58
C ILE A 62 -7.43 3.34 9.93
N GLY A 63 -6.74 3.60 11.05
CA GLY A 63 -7.34 3.70 12.38
C GLY A 63 -7.47 2.37 13.14
N ASN A 64 -6.68 1.35 12.79
CA ASN A 64 -6.62 0.07 13.51
C ASN A 64 -5.57 0.04 14.63
N ALA A 65 -4.73 1.06 14.70
CA ALA A 65 -3.77 1.31 15.76
C ALA A 65 -3.64 2.83 15.96
N THR A 66 -3.13 3.25 17.12
CA THR A 66 -2.90 4.67 17.40
C THR A 66 -1.46 5.09 17.10
N PRO A 67 -1.19 6.40 16.88
CA PRO A 67 0.17 6.91 16.79
C PRO A 67 1.02 6.61 18.02
N GLU A 68 0.41 6.55 19.21
CA GLU A 68 1.09 6.20 20.46
C GLU A 68 1.56 4.74 20.46
N GLU A 69 0.70 3.80 20.02
CA GLU A 69 1.08 2.39 19.86
C GLU A 69 2.24 2.24 18.84
N LEU A 70 2.21 2.98 17.74
CA LEU A 70 3.31 3.00 16.77
C LEU A 70 4.62 3.55 17.33
N ALA A 71 4.55 4.52 18.25
CA ALA A 71 5.74 5.10 18.88
C ALA A 71 6.47 4.09 19.79
N GLU A 72 5.78 3.05 20.26
CA GLU A 72 6.36 1.93 21.03
C GLU A 72 7.06 0.91 20.12
N VAL A 73 6.79 0.93 18.81
CA VAL A 73 7.42 0.05 17.82
C VAL A 73 8.77 0.61 17.42
N GLU A 74 9.84 -0.17 17.61
CA GLU A 74 11.20 0.28 17.28
C GLU A 74 11.34 0.55 15.76
N PHE A 75 11.88 1.71 15.41
CA PHE A 75 12.23 2.02 14.04
C PHE A 75 13.51 1.25 13.62
N PRO A 76 13.59 0.66 12.41
CA PRO A 76 12.68 0.81 11.27
C PRO A 76 11.45 -0.09 11.33
N TYR A 77 10.38 0.25 10.60
CA TYR A 77 9.13 -0.51 10.64
C TYR A 77 9.03 -1.63 9.59
N TYR A 78 9.91 -1.66 8.58
CA TYR A 78 9.75 -2.53 7.41
C TYR A 78 9.87 -4.02 7.74
N ASP A 79 10.52 -4.37 8.86
CA ASP A 79 10.73 -5.73 9.35
C ASP A 79 9.73 -6.14 10.43
N LYS A 80 8.81 -5.24 10.80
CA LYS A 80 7.84 -5.42 11.89
C LYS A 80 6.43 -5.51 11.32
N LYS A 81 5.69 -6.52 11.77
CA LYS A 81 4.29 -6.72 11.40
C LYS A 81 3.40 -6.37 12.58
N LYS A 82 2.31 -5.65 12.32
CA LYS A 82 1.24 -5.49 13.31
C LYS A 82 0.49 -6.82 13.40
N GLU A 83 0.45 -7.41 14.59
CA GLU A 83 -0.43 -8.55 14.86
C GLU A 83 -1.90 -8.11 14.73
N ASP A 84 -2.77 -9.02 14.27
CA ASP A 84 -4.19 -8.73 14.01
C ASP A 84 -4.41 -7.54 13.05
N ALA A 85 -3.53 -7.38 12.05
CA ALA A 85 -3.73 -6.42 10.99
C ALA A 85 -4.98 -6.77 10.18
N CYS A 86 -5.80 -5.75 9.90
CA CYS A 86 -7.02 -5.91 9.11
C CYS A 86 -6.98 -4.98 7.90
N ARG A 87 -7.58 -5.42 6.81
CA ARG A 87 -7.80 -4.59 5.62
C ARG A 87 -8.64 -3.35 5.92
N TYR A 88 -9.69 -3.51 6.73
CA TYR A 88 -10.62 -2.44 7.06
C TYR A 88 -10.28 -1.84 8.42
N GLY A 89 -10.45 -0.53 8.54
CA GLY A 89 -10.34 0.20 9.80
C GLY A 89 -11.38 1.30 9.91
N GLN A 90 -11.35 2.02 11.04
CA GLN A 90 -12.35 3.04 11.34
C GLN A 90 -12.45 4.14 10.28
N PHE A 91 -11.33 4.50 9.64
CA PHE A 91 -11.25 5.65 8.74
C PHE A 91 -11.19 5.28 7.26
N GLY A 92 -10.97 4.00 6.94
CA GLY A 92 -10.73 3.59 5.56
C GLY A 92 -10.33 2.13 5.42
N GLU A 93 -9.74 1.81 4.27
CA GLU A 93 -9.26 0.47 3.96
C GLU A 93 -7.92 0.47 3.22
N ILE A 94 -7.27 -0.70 3.25
CA ILE A 94 -6.13 -1.02 2.39
C ILE A 94 -6.64 -1.87 1.22
N MET A 95 -6.91 -1.24 0.09
CA MET A 95 -7.53 -1.87 -1.07
C MET A 95 -6.51 -2.69 -1.88
N PRO A 96 -6.82 -3.93 -2.26
CA PRO A 96 -5.97 -4.72 -3.15
C PRO A 96 -6.08 -4.22 -4.61
N GLU A 97 -5.06 -4.51 -5.41
CA GLU A 97 -4.95 -4.01 -6.78
C GLU A 97 -6.08 -4.47 -7.70
N ASP A 98 -6.50 -5.72 -7.58
CA ASP A 98 -7.56 -6.32 -8.40
C ASP A 98 -8.89 -5.57 -8.24
N GLU A 99 -9.24 -5.17 -7.02
CA GLU A 99 -10.42 -4.34 -6.77
C GLU A 99 -10.23 -2.92 -7.29
N PHE A 100 -9.05 -2.32 -7.12
CA PHE A 100 -8.77 -0.98 -7.65
C PHE A 100 -8.92 -0.91 -9.17
N LEU A 101 -8.51 -1.96 -9.91
CA LEU A 101 -8.62 -2.04 -11.36
C LEU A 101 -10.06 -2.26 -11.87
N LEU A 102 -11.00 -2.65 -10.99
CA LEU A 102 -12.40 -2.93 -11.34
C LEU A 102 -13.35 -1.75 -11.06
N LEU A 103 -12.85 -0.65 -10.50
CA LEU A 103 -13.60 0.60 -10.25
C LEU A 103 -13.68 1.49 -11.51
#